data_AF-A0A0Q6NJH1-F1
#
_entry.id   AF-A0A0Q6NJH1-F1
#
_cell.length_a   1.000
_cell.length_b   1.000
_cell.length_c   1.000
_cell.angle_alpha   90.00
_cell.angle_beta   90.00
_cell.angle_gamma   90.00
#
_symmetry.space_group_name_H-M   'P 1'
#
loop_
_entity.id
_entity.type
_entity.pdbx_description
1 polymer ?
#
loop_
_entity_poly.entity_id
_entity_poly.type
_entity_poly.pdbx_seq_one_letter_code
_entity_poly.pdbx_strand_id
1 'polypeptide(L)'
;MLQLLSRLDVSPLVRVPALDEGVIMQMLDAGAMGVTCPMIETREQAARLVEYAYYPPLGRRSFGPTLPLSQYGNEYLKQANSSIATFAMIETIRGVENIEAITEVEGLTGIYLGTMDLAMSLGRPRAKLFEDEVLDAAVSSIVSHAKRRGLIVGLLASGAGGIRKSIDFGFNFITAATDIGAMRSDAERAVKDYKKALEHPIHSNAEIWRDET
;
A
#
# COMPACT_ATOMS: atom_id res chain seq x y z
N MET A 1 -8.31 14.31 4.08
CA MET A 1 -8.45 12.85 4.24
C MET A 1 -7.90 12.37 5.59
N LEU A 2 -6.63 12.61 5.92
CA LEU A 2 -6.01 12.15 7.19
C LEU A 2 -6.78 12.57 8.45
N GLN A 3 -7.22 13.83 8.55
CA GLN A 3 -8.05 14.33 9.66
C GLN A 3 -9.41 13.62 9.80
N LEU A 4 -9.95 13.07 8.71
CA LEU A 4 -11.18 12.29 8.75
C LEU A 4 -10.88 10.86 9.21
N LEU A 5 -9.83 10.25 8.64
CA LEU A 5 -9.41 8.88 8.98
C LEU A 5 -9.00 8.76 10.44
N SER A 6 -8.44 9.81 11.05
CA SER A 6 -8.08 9.83 12.47
C SER A 6 -9.27 9.75 13.45
N ARG A 7 -10.51 9.75 12.94
CA ARG A 7 -11.74 9.57 13.73
C ARG A 7 -12.37 8.19 13.51
N LEU A 8 -11.73 7.34 12.73
CA LEU A 8 -12.18 5.99 12.40
C LEU A 8 -11.22 4.97 13.01
N ASP A 9 -11.67 3.73 13.14
CA ASP A 9 -10.84 2.61 13.61
C ASP A 9 -9.95 2.07 12.48
N VAL A 10 -9.06 2.93 11.98
CA VAL A 10 -8.11 2.61 10.91
C VAL A 10 -6.77 3.32 11.15
N SER A 11 -5.68 2.71 10.71
CA SER A 11 -4.35 3.34 10.75
C SER A 11 -4.00 3.92 9.37
N PRO A 12 -4.01 5.26 9.20
CA PRO A 12 -3.75 5.87 7.89
C PRO A 12 -2.28 5.73 7.49
N LEU A 13 -2.02 4.96 6.43
CA LEU A 13 -0.71 4.81 5.79
C LEU A 13 -0.65 5.65 4.51
N VAL A 14 0.44 6.39 4.30
CA VAL A 14 0.61 7.25 3.12
C VAL A 14 1.73 6.74 2.23
N ARG A 15 1.46 6.49 0.95
CA ARG A 15 2.52 6.35 -0.06
C ARG A 15 3.06 7.74 -0.39
N VAL A 16 4.34 7.99 -0.10
CA VAL A 16 5.02 9.23 -0.48
C VAL A 16 5.44 9.18 -1.97
N PRO A 17 5.62 10.33 -2.64
CA PRO A 17 6.03 10.34 -4.05
C PRO A 17 7.48 9.90 -4.28
N ALA A 18 8.37 10.12 -3.29
CA ALA A 18 9.79 9.79 -3.35
C ALA A 18 10.39 9.74 -1.94
N LEU A 19 11.64 9.28 -1.84
CA LEU A 19 12.46 9.37 -0.64
C LEU A 19 12.91 10.82 -0.41
N ASP A 20 11.98 11.64 0.06
CA ASP A 20 12.18 13.05 0.36
C ASP A 20 11.93 13.32 1.85
N GLU A 21 12.91 13.91 2.51
CA GLU A 21 12.89 14.19 3.95
C GLU A 21 11.71 15.09 4.34
N GLY A 22 11.53 16.20 3.63
CA GLY A 22 10.49 17.18 3.93
C GLY A 22 9.10 16.59 3.76
N VAL A 23 8.87 15.84 2.68
CA VAL A 23 7.58 15.20 2.40
C VAL A 23 7.26 14.12 3.44
N ILE A 24 8.23 13.27 3.81
CA ILE A 24 8.02 12.23 4.83
C ILE A 24 7.62 12.88 6.17
N MET A 25 8.37 13.88 6.62
CA MET A 25 8.06 14.58 7.87
C MET A 25 6.69 15.27 7.79
N GLN A 26 6.40 15.93 6.68
CA GLN A 26 5.12 16.62 6.47
C GLN A 26 3.93 15.65 6.52
N MET A 27 4.04 14.45 5.93
CA MET A 27 2.95 13.46 5.97
C MET A 27 2.71 12.94 7.39
N LEU A 28 3.78 12.70 8.14
CA LEU A 28 3.68 12.27 9.54
C LEU A 28 3.13 13.39 10.45
N ASP A 29 3.52 14.65 10.22
CA ASP A 29 2.98 15.81 10.93
C ASP A 29 1.52 16.10 10.55
N ALA A 30 1.10 15.70 9.34
CA ALA A 30 -0.28 15.73 8.90
C ALA A 30 -1.14 14.57 9.44
N GLY A 31 -0.57 13.72 10.31
CA GLY A 31 -1.29 12.66 11.02
C GLY A 31 -1.27 11.30 10.34
N ALA A 32 -0.37 11.05 9.38
CA ALA A 32 -0.12 9.69 8.92
C ALA A 32 0.49 8.85 10.05
N MET A 33 0.02 7.60 10.19
CA MET A 33 0.58 6.62 11.14
C MET A 33 1.68 5.77 10.49
N GLY A 34 2.07 6.10 9.27
CA GLY A 34 3.22 5.51 8.60
C GLY A 34 3.33 5.96 7.16
N VAL A 35 4.46 5.62 6.56
CA VAL A 35 4.76 5.93 5.17
C VAL A 35 5.20 4.69 4.41
N THR A 36 4.81 4.61 3.13
CA THR A 36 5.36 3.68 2.16
C THR A 36 6.16 4.47 1.12
N CYS A 37 7.45 4.20 1.00
CA CYS A 37 8.32 4.94 0.10
C CYS A 37 8.62 4.13 -1.17
N PRO A 38 8.27 4.63 -2.37
CA PRO A 38 8.55 3.98 -3.64
C PRO A 38 10.06 3.93 -3.93
N MET A 39 10.45 3.09 -4.88
CA MET A 39 11.78 3.05 -5.51
C MET A 39 12.95 2.92 -4.51
N ILE A 40 12.79 2.12 -3.45
CA ILE A 40 13.91 1.80 -2.56
C ILE A 40 14.72 0.66 -3.18
N GLU A 41 16.01 0.92 -3.40
CA GLU A 41 16.93 0.02 -4.10
C GLU A 41 18.17 -0.35 -3.28
N THR A 42 18.49 0.39 -2.22
CA THR A 42 19.68 0.15 -1.39
C THR A 42 19.41 0.23 0.10
N ARG A 43 20.30 -0.38 0.91
CA ARG A 43 20.29 -0.29 2.37
C ARG A 43 20.32 1.16 2.86
N GLU A 44 21.10 2.02 2.22
CA GLU A 44 21.24 3.44 2.58
C GLU A 44 19.97 4.24 2.31
N GLN A 45 19.21 3.87 1.27
CA GLN A 45 17.90 4.46 1.01
C GLN A 45 16.88 4.03 2.07
N ALA A 46 16.84 2.74 2.43
CA ALA A 46 15.99 2.24 3.50
C ALA A 46 16.36 2.83 4.88
N ALA A 47 17.66 2.97 5.18
CA ALA A 47 18.13 3.61 6.40
C ALA A 47 17.70 5.08 6.46
N ARG A 48 17.80 5.83 5.36
CA ARG A 48 17.28 7.20 5.29
C ARG A 48 15.78 7.29 5.48
N LEU A 49 15.00 6.34 4.97
CA LEU A 49 13.55 6.29 5.21
C LEU A 49 13.23 6.22 6.70
N VAL A 50 13.92 5.34 7.44
CA VAL A 50 13.83 5.24 8.90
C VAL A 50 14.29 6.56 9.55
N GLU A 51 15.45 7.07 9.13
CA GLU A 51 16.05 8.29 9.66
C GLU A 51 15.10 9.50 9.56
N TYR A 52 14.36 9.64 8.46
CA TYR A 52 13.40 10.72 8.24
C TYR A 52 12.10 10.57 9.02
N ALA A 53 11.69 9.33 9.31
CA ALA A 53 10.41 9.04 9.94
C ALA A 53 10.44 9.12 11.47
N TYR A 54 11.57 8.78 12.09
CA TYR A 54 11.69 8.64 13.54
C TYR A 54 12.41 9.81 14.19
N TYR A 55 12.01 10.14 15.43
CA TYR A 55 12.72 11.10 16.27
C TYR A 55 14.01 10.49 16.83
N PRO A 56 14.98 11.32 17.28
CA PRO A 56 16.16 10.84 18.01
C PRO A 56 15.78 9.92 19.19
N PRO A 57 16.57 8.87 19.48
CA PRO A 57 17.85 8.50 18.84
C PRO A 57 17.72 7.64 17.58
N LEU A 58 16.51 7.19 17.21
CA LEU A 58 16.32 6.27 16.07
C LEU A 58 16.41 6.95 14.70
N GLY A 59 16.15 8.26 14.65
CA GLY A 59 16.25 9.04 13.44
C GLY A 59 16.52 10.52 13.74
N ARG A 60 16.24 11.38 12.76
CA ARG A 60 16.44 12.83 12.82
C ARG A 60 15.20 13.64 12.44
N ARG A 61 14.00 13.05 12.56
CA ARG A 61 12.74 13.74 12.27
C ARG A 61 12.68 15.10 12.98
N SER A 62 12.37 16.16 12.23
CA SER A 62 12.17 17.49 12.77
C SER A 62 10.92 17.55 13.66
N PHE A 63 10.98 18.38 14.69
CA PHE A 63 9.89 18.52 15.65
C PHE A 63 8.86 19.56 15.17
N GLY A 64 7.77 19.09 14.57
CA GLY A 64 6.59 19.90 14.23
C GLY A 64 5.23 19.18 14.31
N PRO A 65 4.98 18.21 15.22
CA PRO A 65 3.80 17.35 15.15
C PRO A 65 2.51 18.00 15.70
N THR A 66 2.12 19.18 15.19
CA THR A 66 0.98 19.96 15.71
C THR A 66 -0.32 19.16 15.72
N LEU A 67 -0.63 18.46 14.62
CA LEU A 67 -1.86 17.68 14.55
C LEU A 67 -1.79 16.40 15.41
N PRO A 68 -0.72 15.59 15.39
CA PRO A 68 -0.58 14.48 16.32
C PRO A 68 -0.64 14.90 17.80
N LEU A 69 0.00 16.01 18.19
CA LEU A 69 -0.09 16.52 19.56
C LEU A 69 -1.50 16.96 19.94
N SER A 70 -2.25 17.55 19.00
CA SER A 70 -3.66 17.91 19.23
C SER A 70 -4.54 16.67 19.46
N GLN A 71 -4.24 15.55 18.81
CA GLN A 71 -5.03 14.32 18.91
C GLN A 71 -4.66 13.45 20.12
N TYR A 72 -3.37 13.29 20.39
CA TYR A 72 -2.86 12.32 21.36
C TYR A 72 -2.18 12.98 22.57
N GLY A 73 -2.07 14.31 22.58
CA GLY A 73 -1.41 15.06 23.64
C GLY A 73 0.08 14.69 23.79
N ASN A 74 0.59 14.87 25.00
CA ASN A 74 2.00 14.58 25.32
C ASN A 74 2.35 13.09 25.22
N GLU A 75 1.36 12.20 25.20
CA GLU A 75 1.61 10.77 25.08
C GLU A 75 2.14 10.41 23.68
N TYR A 76 1.83 11.22 22.67
CA TYR A 76 2.42 11.10 21.34
C TYR A 76 3.95 11.05 21.40
N LEU A 77 4.59 11.92 22.19
CA LEU A 77 6.06 12.01 22.21
C LEU A 77 6.71 10.74 22.76
N LYS A 78 6.04 10.04 23.65
CA LYS A 78 6.54 8.77 24.20
C LYS A 78 6.36 7.62 23.22
N GLN A 79 5.32 7.69 22.39
CA GLN A 79 4.87 6.57 21.57
C GLN A 79 5.16 6.73 20.07
N ALA A 80 5.55 7.93 19.61
CA ALA A 80 5.70 8.23 18.18
C ALA A 80 6.63 7.23 17.50
N ASN A 81 7.78 6.95 18.11
CA ASN A 81 8.76 6.03 17.54
C ASN A 81 8.30 4.57 17.54
N SER A 82 7.47 4.15 18.50
CA SER A 82 6.95 2.78 18.56
C SER A 82 5.67 2.59 17.75
N SER A 83 5.03 3.67 17.28
CA SER A 83 3.69 3.62 16.67
C SER A 83 3.68 3.95 15.18
N ILE A 84 4.77 4.53 14.65
CA ILE A 84 4.88 4.88 13.23
C ILE A 84 5.44 3.69 12.44
N ALA A 85 4.81 3.40 11.32
CA ALA A 85 5.26 2.38 10.38
C ALA A 85 6.06 2.96 9.20
N THR A 86 7.15 2.29 8.82
CA THR A 86 7.93 2.59 7.61
C THR A 86 8.01 1.37 6.69
N PHE A 87 7.51 1.53 5.46
CA PHE A 87 7.56 0.50 4.44
C PHE A 87 8.46 0.91 3.29
N ALA A 88 9.54 0.15 3.06
CA ALA A 88 10.34 0.28 1.86
C ALA A 88 9.61 -0.44 0.72
N MET A 89 9.23 0.29 -0.33
CA MET A 89 8.61 -0.34 -1.48
C MET A 89 9.70 -0.86 -2.43
N ILE A 90 9.71 -2.17 -2.63
CA ILE A 90 10.65 -2.85 -3.53
C ILE A 90 9.92 -3.13 -4.83
N GLU A 91 10.40 -2.52 -5.91
CA GLU A 91 9.72 -2.53 -7.20
C GLU A 91 10.68 -2.47 -8.39
N THR A 92 11.98 -2.71 -8.14
CA THR A 92 13.02 -2.79 -9.17
C THR A 92 13.89 -4.02 -8.97
N ILE A 93 14.53 -4.49 -10.05
CA ILE A 93 15.50 -5.59 -9.99
C ILE A 93 16.65 -5.26 -9.02
N ARG A 94 17.11 -4.01 -9.00
CA ARG A 94 18.16 -3.55 -8.09
C ARG A 94 17.72 -3.62 -6.62
N GLY A 95 16.46 -3.31 -6.32
CA GLY A 95 15.90 -3.51 -4.98
C GLY A 95 15.83 -4.99 -4.57
N VAL A 96 15.55 -5.89 -5.52
CA VAL A 96 15.60 -7.35 -5.27
C VAL A 96 17.03 -7.80 -4.99
N GLU A 97 18.01 -7.34 -5.78
CA GLU A 97 19.43 -7.70 -5.62
C GLU A 97 19.99 -7.27 -4.26
N ASN A 98 19.53 -6.14 -3.72
CA ASN A 98 19.96 -5.61 -2.42
C ASN A 98 19.04 -6.00 -1.26
N ILE A 99 18.10 -6.92 -1.46
CA ILE A 99 17.03 -7.14 -0.48
C ILE A 99 17.53 -7.61 0.88
N GLU A 100 18.59 -8.43 0.91
CA GLU A 100 19.21 -8.86 2.16
C GLU A 100 19.65 -7.66 2.99
N ALA A 101 20.47 -6.78 2.40
CA ALA A 101 20.98 -5.58 3.06
C ALA A 101 19.87 -4.58 3.43
N ILE A 102 18.81 -4.47 2.61
CA ILE A 102 17.65 -3.61 2.91
C ILE A 102 16.90 -4.14 4.15
N THR A 103 16.66 -5.44 4.22
CA THR A 103 15.92 -6.06 5.34
C THR A 103 16.68 -6.06 6.66
N GLU A 104 17.98 -5.74 6.63
CA GLU A 104 18.83 -5.58 7.82
C GLU A 104 18.75 -4.19 8.46
N VAL A 105 18.05 -3.24 7.84
CA VAL A 105 17.90 -1.89 8.40
C VAL A 105 17.03 -1.94 9.67
N GLU A 106 17.64 -1.59 10.80
CA GLU A 106 16.94 -1.45 12.07
C GLU A 106 15.89 -0.33 12.00
N GLY A 107 14.73 -0.57 12.62
CA GLY A 107 13.60 0.38 12.62
C GLY A 107 12.70 0.32 11.38
N LEU A 108 13.07 -0.42 10.34
CA LEU A 108 12.19 -0.65 9.19
C LEU A 108 11.01 -1.54 9.63
N THR A 109 9.78 -1.13 9.36
CA THR A 109 8.58 -1.92 9.72
C THR A 109 8.34 -3.07 8.74
N GLY A 110 8.58 -2.82 7.46
CA GLY A 110 8.33 -3.84 6.45
C GLY A 110 8.74 -3.47 5.04
N ILE A 111 8.45 -4.41 4.15
CA ILE A 111 8.56 -4.25 2.70
C ILE A 111 7.16 -4.16 2.13
N TYR A 112 6.95 -3.26 1.18
CA TYR A 112 5.75 -3.26 0.33
C TYR A 112 6.16 -3.59 -1.11
N LEU A 113 5.41 -4.42 -1.82
CA LEU A 113 5.78 -4.86 -3.16
C LEU A 113 5.01 -4.09 -4.23
N GLY A 114 5.75 -3.44 -5.14
CA GLY A 114 5.22 -2.90 -6.40
C GLY A 114 5.33 -3.96 -7.50
N THR A 115 4.37 -4.89 -7.59
CA THR A 115 4.47 -6.05 -8.50
C THR A 115 4.54 -5.67 -9.97
N MET A 116 3.80 -4.65 -10.39
CA MET A 116 3.75 -4.20 -11.79
C MET A 116 5.08 -3.57 -12.21
N ASP A 117 5.61 -2.66 -11.40
CA ASP A 117 6.88 -1.99 -11.66
C ASP A 117 8.05 -2.99 -11.57
N LEU A 118 7.99 -3.96 -10.64
CA LEU A 118 8.98 -5.03 -10.57
C LEU A 118 8.97 -5.89 -11.84
N ALA A 119 7.79 -6.27 -12.34
CA ALA A 119 7.66 -7.02 -13.58
C ALA A 119 8.26 -6.24 -14.78
N MET A 120 8.03 -4.92 -14.84
CA MET A 120 8.64 -4.06 -15.86
C MET A 120 10.16 -3.98 -15.71
N SER A 121 10.67 -3.82 -14.48
CA SER A 121 12.11 -3.75 -14.20
C SER A 121 12.84 -5.05 -14.53
N LEU A 122 12.16 -6.20 -14.43
CA LEU A 122 12.65 -7.51 -14.87
C LEU A 122 12.59 -7.71 -16.40
N GLY A 123 12.11 -6.71 -17.16
CA GLY A 123 11.93 -6.82 -18.61
C GLY A 123 10.71 -7.65 -19.03
N ARG A 124 9.74 -7.84 -18.12
CA ARG A 124 8.56 -8.71 -18.30
C ARG A 124 7.25 -7.93 -18.07
N PRO A 125 6.92 -6.92 -18.89
CA PRO A 125 5.80 -6.00 -18.63
C PRO A 125 4.39 -6.66 -18.62
N ARG A 126 4.27 -7.91 -19.06
CA ARG A 126 3.01 -8.69 -19.00
C ARG A 126 3.02 -9.79 -17.94
N ALA A 127 4.13 -9.97 -17.22
CA ALA A 127 4.22 -10.97 -16.16
C ALA A 127 3.24 -10.63 -15.03
N LYS A 128 2.66 -11.68 -14.48
CA LYS A 128 1.75 -11.60 -13.34
C LYS A 128 2.28 -12.51 -12.25
N LEU A 129 2.17 -12.03 -11.02
CA LEU A 129 2.49 -12.84 -9.86
C LEU A 129 1.60 -14.10 -9.86
N PHE A 130 2.17 -15.24 -9.52
CA PHE A 130 1.57 -16.58 -9.57
C PHE A 130 1.37 -17.17 -10.96
N GLU A 131 1.85 -16.52 -12.01
CA GLU A 131 1.77 -16.98 -13.41
C GLU A 131 3.12 -16.88 -14.14
N ASP A 132 4.14 -16.26 -13.55
CA ASP A 132 5.46 -16.05 -14.16
C ASP A 132 6.57 -16.43 -13.18
N GLU A 133 7.33 -17.47 -13.51
CA GLU A 133 8.35 -18.04 -12.63
C GLU A 133 9.46 -17.06 -12.25
N VAL A 134 9.81 -16.11 -13.12
CA VAL A 134 10.89 -15.14 -12.85
C VAL A 134 10.42 -14.09 -11.87
N LEU A 135 9.20 -13.58 -12.06
CA LEU A 135 8.60 -12.68 -11.08
C LEU A 135 8.37 -13.38 -9.74
N ASP A 136 7.88 -14.62 -9.76
CA ASP A 136 7.64 -15.41 -8.56
C ASP A 136 8.95 -15.68 -7.80
N ALA A 137 10.05 -15.97 -8.49
CA ALA A 137 11.36 -16.15 -7.87
C ALA A 137 11.87 -14.85 -7.21
N ALA A 138 11.74 -13.71 -7.90
CA ALA A 138 12.12 -12.41 -7.35
C ALA A 138 11.31 -12.07 -6.08
N VAL A 139 10.00 -12.29 -6.13
CA VAL A 139 9.11 -12.05 -4.99
C VAL A 139 9.35 -13.03 -3.84
N SER A 140 9.63 -14.30 -4.15
CA SER A 140 10.00 -15.31 -3.17
C SER A 140 11.28 -14.94 -2.42
N SER A 141 12.27 -14.38 -3.12
CA SER A 141 13.47 -13.82 -2.48
C SER A 141 13.09 -12.73 -1.49
N ILE A 142 12.26 -11.76 -1.88
CA ILE A 142 11.82 -10.67 -1.00
C ILE A 142 11.11 -11.19 0.24
N VAL A 143 10.08 -12.02 0.04
CA VAL A 143 9.28 -12.57 1.14
C VAL A 143 10.16 -13.36 2.10
N SER A 144 11.10 -14.15 1.58
CA SER A 144 12.00 -14.98 2.40
C SER A 144 12.94 -14.13 3.26
N HIS A 145 13.58 -13.10 2.69
CA HIS A 145 14.49 -12.23 3.45
C HIS A 145 13.75 -11.43 4.52
N ALA A 146 12.61 -10.83 4.16
CA ALA A 146 11.80 -10.05 5.09
C ALA A 146 11.29 -10.91 6.26
N LYS A 147 10.79 -12.12 5.99
CA LYS A 147 10.33 -13.04 7.04
C LYS A 147 11.43 -13.45 8.01
N ARG A 148 12.65 -13.72 7.53
CA ARG A 148 13.80 -14.05 8.41
C ARG A 148 14.14 -12.92 9.39
N ARG A 149 13.78 -11.68 9.04
CA ARG A 149 13.98 -10.48 9.86
C ARG A 149 12.74 -10.07 10.65
N GLY A 150 11.64 -10.84 10.57
CA GLY A 150 10.38 -10.52 11.25
C GLY A 150 9.64 -9.32 10.66
N LEU A 151 9.99 -8.90 9.44
CA LEU A 151 9.40 -7.76 8.75
C LEU A 151 8.02 -8.10 8.15
N ILE A 152 7.14 -7.11 8.14
CA ILE A 152 5.85 -7.20 7.43
C ILE A 152 6.12 -7.17 5.91
N VAL A 153 5.36 -7.95 5.14
CA VAL A 153 5.45 -7.97 3.67
C VAL A 153 4.08 -7.67 3.08
N GLY A 154 4.03 -6.54 2.39
CA GLY A 154 2.87 -5.93 1.79
C GLY A 154 2.74 -6.16 0.28
N LEU A 155 1.51 -6.27 -0.23
CA LEU A 155 1.24 -6.06 -1.66
C LEU A 155 -0.20 -5.58 -1.90
N LEU A 156 -0.49 -5.18 -3.14
CA LEU A 156 -1.86 -5.08 -3.65
C LEU A 156 -2.27 -6.41 -4.29
N ALA A 157 -3.38 -6.98 -3.83
CA ALA A 157 -3.98 -8.17 -4.41
C ALA A 157 -5.51 -8.06 -4.36
N SER A 158 -6.18 -8.26 -5.49
CA SER A 158 -7.62 -8.09 -5.61
C SER A 158 -8.34 -9.41 -5.81
N GLY A 159 -9.57 -9.50 -5.29
CA GLY A 159 -10.43 -10.68 -5.40
C GLY A 159 -10.01 -11.85 -4.50
N ALA A 160 -10.97 -12.70 -4.13
CA ALA A 160 -10.75 -13.76 -3.15
C ALA A 160 -9.61 -14.71 -3.52
N GLY A 161 -9.50 -15.08 -4.80
CA GLY A 161 -8.42 -15.95 -5.29
C GLY A 161 -7.04 -15.32 -5.22
N GLY A 162 -6.92 -14.03 -5.58
CA GLY A 162 -5.66 -13.29 -5.51
C GLY A 162 -5.18 -13.11 -4.08
N ILE A 163 -6.09 -12.68 -3.19
CA ILE A 163 -5.81 -12.52 -1.76
C ILE A 163 -5.35 -13.84 -1.15
N ARG A 164 -6.05 -14.94 -1.44
CA ARG A 164 -5.69 -16.25 -0.89
C ARG A 164 -4.30 -16.70 -1.36
N LYS A 165 -4.02 -16.60 -2.66
CA LYS A 165 -2.69 -16.91 -3.21
C LYS A 165 -1.59 -16.06 -2.54
N SER A 166 -1.83 -14.76 -2.31
CA SER A 166 -0.87 -13.90 -1.61
C SER A 166 -0.61 -14.34 -0.17
N ILE A 167 -1.66 -14.71 0.59
CA ILE A 167 -1.48 -15.22 1.96
C ILE A 167 -0.64 -16.51 1.93
N ASP A 168 -1.01 -17.46 1.06
CA ASP A 168 -0.31 -18.73 0.94
C ASP A 168 1.15 -18.54 0.47
N PHE A 169 1.42 -17.53 -0.35
CA PHE A 169 2.78 -17.15 -0.78
C PHE A 169 3.58 -16.48 0.35
N GLY A 170 2.92 -15.97 1.39
CA GLY A 170 3.55 -15.50 2.60
C GLY A 170 3.42 -14.01 2.90
N PHE A 171 2.58 -13.29 2.18
CA PHE A 171 2.27 -11.90 2.49
C PHE A 171 1.35 -11.80 3.72
N ASN A 172 1.56 -10.80 4.55
CA ASN A 172 0.79 -10.57 5.79
C ASN A 172 0.23 -9.14 5.90
N PHE A 173 0.45 -8.31 4.88
CA PHE A 173 -0.21 -7.03 4.71
C PHE A 173 -0.75 -6.94 3.27
N ILE A 174 -2.07 -6.82 3.10
CA ILE A 174 -2.69 -6.91 1.77
C ILE A 174 -3.63 -5.74 1.56
N THR A 175 -3.31 -4.91 0.57
CA THR A 175 -4.24 -3.94 0.01
C THR A 175 -5.23 -4.69 -0.88
N ALA A 176 -6.41 -4.99 -0.33
CA ALA A 176 -7.41 -5.86 -0.95
C ALA A 176 -8.21 -5.21 -2.08
N ALA A 177 -8.28 -3.88 -2.10
CA ALA A 177 -9.02 -3.09 -3.08
C ALA A 177 -8.49 -1.65 -3.14
N THR A 178 -8.81 -0.96 -4.23
CA THR A 178 -8.77 0.50 -4.31
C THR A 178 -10.19 1.04 -4.37
N ASP A 179 -10.41 2.24 -3.87
CA ASP A 179 -11.68 2.95 -3.95
C ASP A 179 -12.17 3.09 -5.40
N ILE A 180 -11.29 3.53 -6.31
CA ILE A 180 -11.57 3.67 -7.74
C ILE A 180 -11.90 2.30 -8.35
N GLY A 181 -11.14 1.26 -8.00
CA GLY A 181 -11.38 -0.10 -8.50
C GLY A 181 -12.72 -0.66 -8.03
N ALA A 182 -13.07 -0.44 -6.76
CA ALA A 182 -14.34 -0.85 -6.20
C ALA A 182 -15.52 -0.10 -6.82
N MET A 183 -15.44 1.23 -6.92
CA MET A 183 -16.47 2.07 -7.56
C MET A 183 -16.70 1.67 -9.02
N ARG A 184 -15.61 1.46 -9.77
CA ARG A 184 -15.70 1.01 -11.16
C ARG A 184 -16.37 -0.35 -11.27
N SER A 185 -15.94 -1.32 -10.45
CA SER A 185 -16.50 -2.67 -10.48
C SER A 185 -18.00 -2.69 -10.15
N ASP A 186 -18.43 -1.88 -9.19
CA ASP A 186 -19.84 -1.73 -8.84
C ASP A 186 -20.65 -1.08 -9.96
N ALA A 187 -20.14 0.01 -10.54
CA ALA A 187 -20.79 0.67 -11.68
C ALA A 187 -20.95 -0.27 -12.89
N GLU A 188 -19.90 -1.03 -13.24
CA GLU A 188 -19.95 -2.04 -14.31
C GLU A 188 -20.99 -3.12 -14.01
N ARG A 189 -21.07 -3.58 -12.76
CA ARG A 189 -22.08 -4.56 -12.32
C ARG A 189 -23.49 -4.01 -12.46
N ALA A 190 -23.76 -2.82 -11.96
CA ALA A 190 -25.08 -2.18 -12.03
C ALA A 190 -25.59 -2.04 -13.48
N VAL A 191 -24.71 -1.63 -14.41
CA VAL A 191 -25.06 -1.55 -15.84
C VAL A 191 -25.35 -2.93 -16.43
N LYS A 192 -24.58 -3.95 -16.06
CA LYS A 192 -24.80 -5.32 -16.53
C LYS A 192 -26.15 -5.88 -16.04
N ASP A 193 -26.47 -5.65 -14.78
CA ASP A 193 -27.73 -6.09 -14.18
C ASP A 193 -28.92 -5.39 -14.84
N TYR A 194 -28.81 -4.08 -15.11
CA TYR A 194 -29.82 -3.33 -15.86
C TYR A 194 -30.04 -3.90 -17.28
N LYS A 195 -28.96 -4.17 -18.03
CA LYS A 195 -29.06 -4.76 -19.38
C LYS A 195 -29.73 -6.14 -19.34
N LYS A 196 -29.37 -6.98 -18.37
CA LYS A 196 -29.98 -8.30 -18.19
C LYS A 196 -31.47 -8.20 -17.84
N ALA A 197 -31.87 -7.20 -17.07
CA ALA A 197 -33.29 -6.97 -16.76
C ALA A 197 -34.11 -6.59 -18.01
N LEU A 198 -33.50 -5.89 -18.99
CA LEU A 198 -34.15 -5.57 -20.26
C LEU A 198 -34.31 -6.80 -21.20
N GLU A 199 -33.49 -7.84 -21.02
CA GLU A 199 -33.57 -9.08 -21.80
C GLU A 199 -34.75 -9.98 -21.37
N HIS A 200 -35.32 -9.75 -20.18
CA HIS A 200 -36.59 -10.35 -19.79
C HIS A 200 -37.75 -9.55 -20.38
N PRO A 201 -38.81 -10.20 -20.91
CA PRO A 201 -39.96 -9.47 -21.43
C PRO A 201 -40.53 -8.59 -20.32
N ILE A 202 -40.35 -7.29 -20.47
CA ILE A 202 -41.05 -6.29 -19.68
C ILE A 202 -42.53 -6.58 -19.92
N HIS A 203 -43.27 -6.97 -18.88
CA HIS A 203 -44.71 -7.09 -18.98
C HIS A 203 -45.22 -5.79 -19.61
N SER A 204 -45.87 -5.93 -20.77
CA SER A 204 -46.24 -4.84 -21.66
C SER A 204 -47.29 -3.93 -21.02
N ASN A 205 -46.85 -3.03 -20.15
CA ASN A 205 -47.52 -1.76 -19.89
C ASN A 205 -46.70 -0.63 -20.53
N ALA A 206 -46.30 -0.85 -21.78
CA ALA A 206 -45.62 0.13 -22.64
C ALA A 206 -46.58 1.26 -23.10
N GLU A 207 -47.51 1.66 -22.24
CA GLU A 207 -48.39 2.84 -22.42
C GLU A 207 -47.91 4.05 -21.61
N ILE A 208 -46.92 3.92 -20.71
CA ILE A 208 -46.51 5.04 -19.84
C ILE A 208 -45.61 6.07 -20.56
N TRP A 209 -45.13 5.77 -21.77
CA TRP A 209 -44.25 6.66 -22.54
C TRP A 209 -44.76 7.00 -23.95
N ARG A 210 -46.05 6.83 -24.22
CA ARG A 210 -46.67 7.30 -25.48
C ARG A 210 -47.80 8.27 -25.16
N ASP A 211 -47.65 9.48 -25.71
CA ASP A 211 -48.58 10.62 -25.78
C ASP A 211 -48.76 11.41 -24.46
N GLU A 212 -48.76 12.75 -24.41
CA GLU A 212 -49.23 13.77 -25.37
C GLU A 212 -48.42 15.09 -25.29
N THR A 213 -48.44 15.84 -26.41
CA THR A 213 -47.93 17.21 -26.75
C THR A 213 -46.51 17.34 -27.29
#